data_AF-A0A4X2KI39-F1
#
_entry.id   AF-A0A4X2KI39-F1
#
_cell.length_a   1.000
_cell.length_b   1.000
_cell.length_c   1.000
_cell.angle_alpha   90.00
_cell.angle_beta   90.00
_cell.angle_gamma   90.00
#
_symmetry.space_group_name_H-M   'P 1'
#
loop_
_entity.id
_entity.type
_entity.pdbx_description
1 polymer ?
#
loop_
_entity_poly.entity_id
_entity_poly.type
_entity_poly.pdbx_seq_one_letter_code
_entity_poly.pdbx_strand_id
1 'polypeptide(L)'
;MGTFLDDFIWGVSSSTYQIEGGWDADRKGSRIWDNFTHTPGNNVKNNDNGDVACDSYNKWEEDLNILRALRVKAYHFSISWSRIFPKGTIDSVNTNGVNYYNQLIDGYVAWSLMDNFEWLNGYSVKFGLFQVDFNDTNRAWTARASARYHTEVISDNGIEVHIGFLLCNKK
;
A
#
# COMPACT_ATOMS: atom_id res chain seq x y z
N MET A 1 25.12 4.24 -23.94
CA MET A 1 23.81 3.68 -23.55
C MET A 1 22.84 4.84 -23.44
N GLY A 2 21.65 4.72 -24.02
CA GLY A 2 20.62 5.77 -23.91
C GLY A 2 19.95 5.72 -22.53
N THR A 3 19.51 6.88 -22.04
CA THR A 3 18.72 7.03 -20.82
C THR A 3 17.34 7.58 -21.17
N PHE A 4 16.34 7.24 -20.36
CA PHE A 4 15.00 7.85 -20.47
C PHE A 4 15.02 9.28 -19.93
N LEU A 5 13.97 10.05 -20.22
CA LEU A 5 13.78 11.38 -19.64
C LEU A 5 13.63 11.27 -18.11
N ASP A 6 14.05 12.31 -17.39
CA ASP A 6 14.08 12.33 -15.92
C ASP A 6 12.68 12.17 -15.29
N ASP A 7 11.63 12.51 -16.03
CA ASP A 7 10.22 12.41 -15.63
C ASP A 7 9.56 11.09 -16.04
N PHE A 8 10.30 10.15 -16.65
CA PHE A 8 9.76 8.85 -17.02
C PHE A 8 9.38 8.03 -15.78
N ILE A 9 8.16 7.49 -15.80
CA ILE A 9 7.59 6.68 -14.71
C ILE A 9 7.70 5.20 -15.08
N TRP A 10 8.53 4.47 -14.35
CA TRP A 10 8.53 3.01 -14.37
C TRP A 10 7.47 2.48 -13.42
N GLY A 11 6.63 1.58 -13.91
CA GLY A 11 5.60 0.93 -13.12
C GLY A 11 5.44 -0.54 -13.44
N VAL A 12 4.71 -1.23 -12.58
CA VAL A 12 4.32 -2.63 -12.79
C VAL A 12 2.80 -2.78 -12.71
N SER A 13 2.28 -3.81 -13.36
CA SER A 13 0.84 -4.03 -13.49
C SER A 13 0.47 -5.46 -13.15
N SER A 14 -0.69 -5.65 -12.55
CA SER A 14 -1.20 -6.97 -12.20
C SER A 14 -2.73 -7.05 -12.31
N SER A 15 -3.28 -8.26 -12.29
CA SER A 15 -4.72 -8.49 -12.37
C SER A 15 -5.22 -9.46 -11.30
N THR A 16 -6.38 -9.17 -10.71
CA THR A 16 -6.85 -9.85 -9.50
C THR A 16 -6.95 -11.36 -9.60
N TYR A 17 -7.47 -11.89 -10.71
CA TYR A 17 -7.66 -13.34 -10.84
C TYR A 17 -6.33 -14.10 -10.97
N GLN A 18 -5.30 -13.44 -11.52
CA GLN A 18 -4.01 -14.07 -11.78
C GLN A 18 -3.10 -14.08 -10.56
N ILE A 19 -3.35 -13.23 -9.54
CA ILE A 19 -2.43 -13.04 -8.42
C ILE A 19 -3.06 -13.25 -7.04
N GLU A 20 -4.32 -12.85 -6.83
CA GLU A 20 -4.86 -12.72 -5.47
C GLU A 20 -5.04 -14.08 -4.78
N GLY A 21 -5.63 -15.05 -5.48
CA GLY A 21 -6.16 -16.24 -4.82
C GLY A 21 -7.30 -15.92 -3.86
N GLY A 22 -7.47 -16.76 -2.83
CA GLY A 22 -8.51 -16.62 -1.82
C GLY A 22 -9.89 -16.58 -2.48
N TRP A 23 -10.17 -17.54 -3.36
CA TRP A 23 -11.32 -17.49 -4.27
C TRP A 23 -12.68 -17.55 -3.55
N ASP A 24 -12.75 -18.18 -2.38
CA ASP A 24 -13.94 -18.26 -1.52
C ASP A 24 -13.70 -17.62 -0.15
N ALA A 25 -12.52 -17.05 0.07
CA ALA A 25 -12.14 -16.38 1.31
C ALA A 25 -13.02 -15.14 1.56
N ASP A 26 -13.29 -14.87 2.84
CA ASP A 26 -13.96 -13.66 3.29
C ASP A 26 -15.25 -13.32 2.54
N ARG A 27 -16.03 -14.36 2.22
CA ARG A 27 -17.34 -14.23 1.55
C ARG A 27 -17.25 -13.65 0.14
N LYS A 28 -16.08 -13.75 -0.52
CA LYS A 28 -15.95 -13.44 -1.94
C LYS A 28 -16.97 -14.23 -2.76
N GLY A 29 -17.62 -13.56 -3.70
CA GLY A 29 -18.53 -14.19 -4.66
C GLY A 29 -17.79 -14.98 -5.73
N SER A 30 -18.46 -15.99 -6.29
CA SER A 30 -17.96 -16.72 -7.46
C SER A 30 -17.92 -15.83 -8.71
N ARG A 31 -16.87 -15.96 -9.51
CA ARG A 31 -16.64 -15.26 -10.78
C ARG A 31 -16.88 -16.21 -11.95
N ILE A 32 -17.08 -15.66 -13.15
CA ILE A 32 -17.17 -16.45 -14.40
C ILE A 32 -15.96 -17.37 -14.58
N TRP A 33 -14.75 -16.87 -14.27
CA TRP A 33 -13.52 -17.63 -14.35
C TRP A 33 -13.41 -18.75 -13.29
N ASP A 34 -13.96 -18.56 -12.09
CA ASP A 34 -14.05 -19.62 -11.08
C ASP A 34 -14.88 -20.77 -11.66
N ASN A 35 -16.10 -20.47 -12.13
CA ASN A 35 -16.98 -21.49 -12.72
C ASN A 35 -16.36 -22.18 -13.94
N PHE A 36 -15.67 -21.43 -14.82
CA PHE A 36 -15.00 -22.01 -15.98
C PHE A 36 -13.86 -22.96 -15.58
N THR A 37 -12.98 -22.55 -14.68
CA THR A 37 -11.81 -23.35 -14.27
C THR A 37 -12.18 -24.57 -13.40
N HIS A 38 -13.30 -24.53 -12.68
CA HIS A 38 -13.84 -25.69 -11.95
C HIS A 38 -14.69 -26.63 -12.82
N THR A 39 -15.05 -26.25 -14.05
CA THR A 39 -15.82 -27.11 -14.97
C THR A 39 -14.91 -28.15 -15.64
N PRO A 40 -15.19 -29.47 -15.53
CA PRO A 40 -14.39 -30.49 -16.20
C PRO A 40 -14.38 -30.31 -17.73
N GLY A 41 -13.20 -30.47 -18.36
CA GLY A 41 -13.07 -30.36 -19.82
C GLY A 41 -12.96 -28.93 -20.36
N ASN A 42 -12.67 -27.95 -19.50
CA ASN A 42 -12.49 -26.53 -19.84
C ASN A 42 -11.24 -26.20 -20.68
N ASN A 43 -10.43 -27.20 -21.07
CA ASN A 43 -9.19 -27.06 -21.82
C ASN A 43 -8.13 -26.17 -21.13
N VAL A 44 -8.22 -25.94 -19.83
CA VAL A 44 -7.16 -25.29 -19.07
C VAL A 44 -5.99 -26.25 -18.95
N LYS A 45 -4.79 -25.77 -19.26
CA LYS A 45 -3.57 -26.57 -19.16
C LYS A 45 -3.43 -27.11 -17.72
N ASN A 46 -3.15 -28.41 -17.60
CA ASN A 46 -3.02 -29.12 -16.32
C ASN A 46 -4.24 -29.05 -15.38
N ASN A 47 -5.40 -28.55 -15.84
CA ASN A 47 -6.53 -28.19 -14.98
C ASN A 47 -6.17 -27.16 -13.88
N ASP A 48 -5.24 -26.23 -14.19
CA ASP A 48 -4.87 -25.15 -13.27
C ASP A 48 -6.08 -24.22 -12.99
N ASN A 49 -6.08 -23.57 -11.82
CA ASN A 49 -7.11 -22.61 -11.44
C ASN A 49 -6.53 -21.41 -10.66
N GLY A 50 -7.36 -20.39 -10.43
CA GLY A 50 -7.00 -19.18 -9.70
C GLY A 50 -7.26 -19.26 -8.19
N ASP A 51 -7.43 -20.45 -7.60
CA ASP A 51 -7.91 -20.59 -6.22
C ASP A 51 -6.90 -20.01 -5.21
N VAL A 52 -5.61 -20.25 -5.47
CA VAL A 52 -4.47 -19.74 -4.68
C VAL A 52 -3.64 -18.72 -5.46
N ALA A 53 -3.38 -18.97 -6.75
CA ALA A 53 -2.55 -18.10 -7.59
C ALA A 53 -1.18 -17.74 -6.94
N CYS A 54 -0.83 -16.47 -6.82
CA CYS A 54 0.37 -16.00 -6.09
C CYS A 54 0.11 -15.78 -4.59
N ASP A 55 -1.13 -15.97 -4.13
CA ASP A 55 -1.57 -15.75 -2.76
C ASP A 55 -1.43 -14.28 -2.29
N SER A 56 -1.45 -13.32 -3.22
CA SER A 56 -1.33 -11.88 -2.93
C SER A 56 -2.44 -11.36 -2.00
N TYR A 57 -3.59 -12.06 -1.92
CA TYR A 57 -4.65 -11.71 -0.97
C TYR A 57 -4.18 -11.78 0.48
N ASN A 58 -3.42 -12.82 0.81
CA ASN A 58 -2.88 -13.02 2.16
C ASN A 58 -1.49 -12.38 2.32
N LYS A 59 -0.79 -12.10 1.21
CA LYS A 59 0.60 -11.63 1.17
C LYS A 59 0.76 -10.21 0.61
N TRP A 60 -0.23 -9.36 0.87
CA TRP A 60 -0.23 -8.00 0.33
C TRP A 60 0.93 -7.16 0.88
N GLU A 61 1.41 -7.43 2.10
CA GLU A 61 2.59 -6.77 2.68
C GLU A 61 3.88 -7.15 1.93
N GLU A 62 4.02 -8.42 1.54
CA GLU A 62 5.14 -8.91 0.74
C GLU A 62 5.14 -8.27 -0.65
N ASP A 63 3.97 -8.13 -1.28
CA ASP A 63 3.84 -7.41 -2.55
C ASP A 63 4.29 -5.96 -2.42
N LEU A 64 3.90 -5.26 -1.35
CA LEU A 64 4.38 -3.90 -1.07
C LEU A 64 5.91 -3.86 -0.87
N ASN A 65 6.48 -4.84 -0.19
CA ASN A 65 7.94 -4.94 0.00
C ASN A 65 8.67 -5.15 -1.33
N ILE A 66 8.10 -5.92 -2.27
CA ILE A 66 8.66 -6.13 -3.60
C ILE A 66 8.57 -4.83 -4.43
N LEU A 67 7.41 -4.16 -4.43
CA LEU A 67 7.24 -2.86 -5.11
C LEU A 67 8.25 -1.83 -4.60
N ARG A 68 8.48 -1.82 -3.28
CA ARG A 68 9.52 -1.01 -2.65
C ARG A 68 10.93 -1.37 -3.10
N ALA A 69 11.28 -2.65 -3.11
CA ALA A 69 12.60 -3.11 -3.55
C ALA A 69 12.88 -2.77 -5.02
N LEU A 70 11.84 -2.83 -5.87
CA LEU A 70 11.91 -2.47 -7.29
C LEU A 70 11.93 -0.96 -7.54
N ARG A 71 11.57 -0.13 -6.54
CA ARG A 71 11.50 1.34 -6.64
C ARG A 71 10.63 1.83 -7.79
N VAL A 72 9.50 1.17 -8.00
CA VAL A 72 8.54 1.56 -9.04
C VAL A 72 7.82 2.84 -8.63
N LYS A 73 7.55 3.74 -9.58
CA LYS A 73 6.80 4.97 -9.28
C LYS A 73 5.29 4.81 -9.45
N ALA A 74 4.86 3.73 -10.12
CA ALA A 74 3.47 3.42 -10.34
C ALA A 74 3.18 1.92 -10.17
N TYR A 75 2.05 1.60 -9.56
CA TYR A 75 1.49 0.26 -9.51
C TYR A 75 0.05 0.30 -10.00
N HIS A 76 -0.24 -0.48 -11.03
CA HIS A 76 -1.57 -0.61 -11.60
C HIS A 76 -2.13 -2.00 -11.25
N PHE A 77 -3.25 -2.04 -10.55
CA PHE A 77 -3.93 -3.27 -10.19
C PHE A 77 -5.42 -3.17 -10.48
N SER A 78 -6.07 -4.29 -10.72
CA SER A 78 -7.53 -4.34 -10.83
C SER A 78 -8.17 -4.59 -9.46
N ILE A 79 -9.45 -4.22 -9.32
CA ILE A 79 -10.26 -4.52 -8.15
C ILE A 79 -11.22 -5.66 -8.50
N SER A 80 -11.34 -6.64 -7.62
CA SER A 80 -12.26 -7.75 -7.79
C SER A 80 -13.67 -7.32 -7.41
N TRP A 81 -14.53 -7.15 -8.42
CA TRP A 81 -15.93 -6.81 -8.20
C TRP A 81 -16.64 -7.81 -7.29
N SER A 82 -16.42 -9.11 -7.50
CA SER A 82 -16.97 -10.19 -6.66
C SER A 82 -16.47 -10.17 -5.21
N ARG A 83 -15.32 -9.53 -4.94
CA ARG A 83 -14.77 -9.41 -3.58
C ARG A 83 -15.40 -8.23 -2.84
N ILE A 84 -15.74 -7.15 -3.55
CA ILE A 84 -16.48 -6.00 -3.00
C ILE A 84 -17.98 -6.26 -2.93
N PHE A 85 -18.55 -6.86 -3.97
CA PHE A 85 -19.97 -7.16 -4.13
C PHE A 85 -20.14 -8.63 -4.51
N PRO A 86 -20.24 -9.56 -3.53
CA PRO A 86 -20.33 -10.99 -3.81
C PRO A 86 -21.53 -11.41 -4.66
N LYS A 87 -22.63 -10.63 -4.64
CA LYS A 87 -23.80 -10.87 -5.50
C LYS A 87 -23.78 -10.05 -6.80
N GLY A 88 -22.74 -9.25 -7.01
CA GLY A 88 -22.63 -8.33 -8.15
C GLY A 88 -23.43 -7.03 -8.00
N THR A 89 -24.20 -6.88 -6.92
CA THR A 89 -25.10 -5.74 -6.68
C THR A 89 -24.65 -4.90 -5.49
N ILE A 90 -24.95 -3.60 -5.51
CA ILE A 90 -24.45 -2.61 -4.54
C ILE A 90 -24.96 -2.79 -3.11
N ASP A 91 -26.07 -3.51 -2.93
CA ASP A 91 -26.66 -3.89 -1.64
C ASP A 91 -25.89 -5.02 -0.94
N SER A 92 -24.93 -5.65 -1.65
CA SER A 92 -24.15 -6.77 -1.15
C SER A 92 -22.70 -6.39 -0.82
N VAL A 93 -22.45 -5.24 -0.20
CA VAL A 93 -21.06 -4.85 0.15
C VAL A 93 -20.43 -5.86 1.10
N ASN A 94 -19.24 -6.32 0.76
CA ASN A 94 -18.38 -7.13 1.62
C ASN A 94 -17.27 -6.27 2.23
N THR A 95 -17.43 -5.94 3.51
CA THR A 95 -16.49 -5.09 4.25
C THR A 95 -15.07 -5.67 4.30
N ASN A 96 -14.91 -6.99 4.36
CA ASN A 96 -13.57 -7.61 4.38
C ASN A 96 -12.84 -7.36 3.06
N GLY A 97 -13.54 -7.49 1.93
CA GLY A 97 -13.01 -7.16 0.62
C GLY A 97 -12.61 -5.69 0.50
N VAL A 98 -13.44 -4.78 1.02
CA VAL A 98 -13.12 -3.34 1.07
C VAL A 98 -11.87 -3.08 1.92
N ASN A 99 -11.79 -3.68 3.11
CA ASN A 99 -10.67 -3.51 4.02
C ASN A 99 -9.34 -3.98 3.40
N TYR A 100 -9.35 -5.10 2.70
CA TYR A 100 -8.17 -5.59 1.97
C TYR A 100 -7.63 -4.55 0.97
N TYR A 101 -8.50 -3.99 0.12
CA TYR A 101 -8.05 -2.97 -0.84
C TYR A 101 -7.63 -1.67 -0.17
N ASN A 102 -8.29 -1.26 0.92
CA ASN A 102 -7.86 -0.10 1.70
C ASN A 102 -6.45 -0.31 2.27
N GLN A 103 -6.16 -1.46 2.87
CA GLN A 103 -4.82 -1.78 3.40
C GLN A 103 -3.75 -1.74 2.30
N LEU A 104 -4.03 -2.34 1.14
CA LEU A 104 -3.11 -2.33 0.00
C LEU A 104 -2.86 -0.90 -0.50
N ILE A 105 -3.91 -0.08 -0.65
CA ILE A 105 -3.81 1.30 -1.12
C ILE A 105 -3.06 2.17 -0.11
N ASP A 106 -3.44 2.11 1.16
CA ASP A 106 -2.83 2.90 2.23
C ASP A 106 -1.34 2.57 2.37
N GLY A 107 -0.99 1.28 2.31
CA GLY A 107 0.40 0.83 2.33
C GLY A 107 1.20 1.33 1.13
N TYR A 108 0.63 1.27 -0.08
CA TYR A 108 1.27 1.78 -1.29
C TYR A 108 1.44 3.30 -1.26
N VAL A 109 0.43 4.04 -0.79
CA VAL A 109 0.49 5.51 -0.66
C VAL A 109 1.53 5.92 0.38
N ALA A 110 1.56 5.28 1.55
CA ALA A 110 2.55 5.57 2.59
C ALA A 110 3.97 5.34 2.07
N TRP A 111 4.20 4.22 1.38
CA TRP A 111 5.50 3.94 0.76
C TRP A 111 5.84 4.94 -0.35
N SER A 112 4.98 5.11 -1.35
CA SER A 112 5.25 5.98 -2.50
C SER A 112 5.44 7.44 -2.10
N LEU A 113 4.74 7.92 -1.07
CA LEU A 113 4.96 9.25 -0.50
C LEU A 113 6.34 9.37 0.16
N MET A 114 6.72 8.40 1.00
CA MET A 114 8.02 8.39 1.69
C MET A 114 9.19 8.29 0.69
N ASP A 115 9.07 7.41 -0.31
CA ASP A 115 10.12 7.15 -1.30
C ASP A 115 10.30 8.35 -2.24
N ASN A 116 9.20 8.94 -2.73
CA ASN A 116 9.25 10.18 -3.51
C ASN A 116 9.85 11.33 -2.69
N PHE A 117 9.60 11.37 -1.38
CA PHE A 117 10.17 12.38 -0.51
C PHE A 117 11.70 12.21 -0.36
N GLU A 118 12.19 11.00 -0.15
CA GLU A 118 13.63 10.68 -0.09
C GLU A 118 14.34 10.94 -1.42
N TRP A 119 13.69 10.66 -2.55
CA TRP A 119 14.23 10.91 -3.89
C TRP A 119 14.27 12.40 -4.27
N LEU A 120 13.21 13.16 -3.96
CA LEU A 120 13.10 14.57 -4.33
C LEU A 120 13.98 15.48 -3.47
N ASN A 121 14.29 15.09 -2.24
CA ASN A 121 15.04 15.94 -1.32
C ASN A 121 16.46 15.44 -0.99
N GLY A 122 16.81 14.20 -1.35
CA GLY A 122 18.07 13.58 -0.94
C GLY A 122 18.29 13.63 0.58
N TYR A 123 19.48 13.27 1.05
CA TYR A 123 19.88 13.29 2.47
C TYR A 123 19.80 14.68 3.16
N SER A 124 19.26 15.71 2.49
CA SER A 124 19.18 17.08 3.00
C SER A 124 18.04 17.29 3.99
N VAL A 125 16.93 16.54 3.86
CA VAL A 125 15.79 16.69 4.78
C VAL A 125 15.76 15.55 5.78
N LYS A 126 16.19 15.87 7.00
CA LYS A 126 16.27 14.93 8.10
C LYS A 126 14.90 14.81 8.76
N PHE A 127 14.17 13.72 8.56
CA PHE A 127 13.04 13.33 9.43
C PHE A 127 13.53 12.40 10.55
N GLY A 128 12.89 12.49 11.72
CA GLY A 128 13.27 11.68 12.88
C GLY A 128 13.06 12.41 14.21
N LEU A 129 12.92 11.63 15.29
CA LEU A 129 12.76 12.13 16.66
C LEU A 129 14.08 12.69 17.22
N PHE A 130 15.21 12.17 16.75
CA PHE A 130 16.54 12.60 17.19
C PHE A 130 17.37 13.05 16.00
N GLN A 131 18.16 14.09 16.23
CA GLN A 131 19.19 14.55 15.32
C GLN A 131 20.55 14.01 15.77
N VAL A 132 21.32 13.50 14.82
CA VAL A 132 22.74 13.27 15.03
C VAL A 132 23.51 14.45 14.44
N ASP A 133 24.39 15.05 15.24
CA ASP A 133 25.38 15.98 14.73
C ASP A 133 26.55 15.19 14.15
N PHE A 134 26.75 15.31 12.84
CA PHE A 134 27.83 14.61 12.13
C PHE A 134 29.16 15.36 12.19
N ASN A 135 29.17 16.59 12.71
CA ASN A 135 30.38 17.38 12.95
C ASN A 135 30.96 17.15 14.36
N ASP A 136 30.21 16.51 15.26
CA ASP A 136 30.71 16.05 16.55
C ASP A 136 31.33 14.65 16.39
N THR A 137 32.57 14.49 16.84
CA THR A 137 33.28 13.19 16.83
C THR A 137 32.59 12.16 17.70
N ASN A 138 31.84 12.59 18.71
CA ASN A 138 31.06 11.72 19.58
C ASN A 138 29.66 11.39 19.03
N ARG A 139 29.25 12.02 17.91
CA ARG A 139 27.94 11.85 17.27
C ARG A 139 26.79 11.90 18.26
N ALA A 140 26.79 12.91 19.13
CA ALA A 140 25.77 13.05 20.18
C ALA A 140 24.36 13.13 19.57
N TRP A 141 23.43 12.38 20.16
CA TRP A 141 22.02 12.37 19.76
C TRP A 141 21.28 13.48 20.49
N THR A 142 20.70 14.41 19.73
CA THR A 142 19.88 15.50 20.29
C THR A 142 18.41 15.29 19.97
N ALA A 143 17.56 15.23 21.00
CA ALA A 143 16.11 15.13 20.82
C ALA A 143 15.55 16.37 20.10
N ARG A 144 14.76 16.14 19.06
CA ARG A 144 14.06 17.19 18.31
C ARG A 144 12.72 17.50 18.96
N ALA A 145 12.10 18.61 18.55
CA ALA A 145 10.76 18.98 19.00
C ALA A 145 9.73 17.87 18.76
N SER A 146 9.89 17.11 17.66
CA SER A 146 9.09 15.91 17.37
C SER A 146 9.24 14.81 18.42
N ALA A 147 10.43 14.55 18.98
CA ALA A 147 10.61 13.59 20.08
C ALA A 147 9.86 14.00 21.35
N ARG A 148 9.89 15.30 21.67
CA ARG A 148 9.21 15.82 22.85
C ARG A 148 7.70 15.66 22.72
N TYR A 149 7.16 16.09 21.58
CA TYR A 149 5.74 15.92 21.29
C TYR A 149 5.33 14.44 21.27
N HIS A 150 6.15 13.54 20.71
CA HIS A 150 5.82 12.13 20.72
C HIS A 150 5.86 11.51 22.12
N THR A 151 6.73 12.01 23.00
CA THR A 151 6.81 11.58 24.40
C THR A 151 5.56 12.01 25.17
N GLU A 152 5.05 13.21 24.89
CA GLU A 152 3.77 13.72 25.43
C GLU A 152 2.62 12.81 24.98
N VAL A 153 2.51 12.54 23.67
CA VAL A 153 1.48 11.64 23.11
C VAL A 153 1.48 10.25 23.75
N ILE A 154 2.66 9.68 24.00
CA ILE A 154 2.79 8.35 24.62
C ILE A 154 2.44 8.41 26.10
N SER A 155 2.89 9.46 26.81
CA SER A 155 2.62 9.63 28.25
C SER A 155 1.14 9.87 28.52
N ASP A 156 0.48 10.59 27.61
CA ASP A 156 -0.94 10.92 27.69
C ASP A 156 -1.83 9.84 27.01
N ASN A 157 -1.21 8.84 26.39
CA ASN A 157 -1.85 7.78 25.61
C ASN A 157 -2.90 8.31 24.61
N GLY A 158 -2.59 9.45 23.99
CA GLY A 158 -3.53 10.19 23.16
C GLY A 158 -2.88 11.40 22.49
N ILE A 159 -3.47 11.85 21.38
CA ILE A 159 -3.01 13.03 20.64
C ILE A 159 -4.00 14.17 20.91
N GLU A 160 -3.56 15.21 21.61
CA GLU A 160 -4.40 16.39 21.81
C GLU A 160 -4.35 17.29 20.57
N VAL A 161 -5.44 17.34 19.81
CA VAL A 161 -5.56 18.15 18.59
C VAL A 161 -6.15 19.51 18.95
N HIS A 162 -5.33 20.54 19.12
CA HIS A 162 -5.82 21.91 19.22
C HIS A 162 -6.17 22.45 17.82
N ILE A 163 -7.47 22.50 17.52
CA ILE A 163 -8.02 23.12 16.30
C ILE A 163 -7.82 24.65 16.40
N GLY A 164 -6.67 25.15 15.95
CA GLY A 164 -6.35 26.58 16.00
C GLY A 164 -5.68 27.17 14.75
N PHE A 165 -5.26 26.36 13.77
CA PHE A 165 -4.49 26.85 12.61
C PHE A 165 -5.30 27.06 11.32
N LEU A 166 -6.63 27.02 11.40
CA LEU A 166 -7.54 27.37 10.31
C LEU A 166 -8.13 28.76 10.51
N LEU A 167 -7.30 29.81 10.51
CA LEU A 167 -7.76 31.17 10.18
C LEU A 167 -6.72 31.89 9.31
N CYS A 168 -7.01 31.84 8.01
CA CYS A 168 -6.52 32.75 6.99
C CYS A 168 -6.84 34.20 7.41
N ASN A 169 -5.82 34.98 7.79
CA ASN A 169 -5.96 36.42 7.92
C ASN A 169 -5.95 37.06 6.53
N LYS A 170 -7.16 37.32 6.01
CA LYS A 170 -7.38 38.46 5.11
C LYS A 170 -7.23 39.74 5.93
N LYS A 171 -6.14 40.47 5.72
CA LYS A 171 -6.09 41.92 5.44
C LYS A 171 -4.65 42.37 5.24
#